data_AF-A0A2T3Z6N1-F1
#
_entry.id   AF-A0A2T3Z6N1-F1
#
_cell.length_a   1.000
_cell.length_b   1.000
_cell.length_c   1.000
_cell.angle_alpha   90.00
_cell.angle_beta   90.00
_cell.angle_gamma   90.00
#
_symmetry.space_group_name_H-M   'P 1'
#
loop_
_entity.id
_entity.type
_entity.pdbx_description
1 polymer ?
#
loop_
_entity_poly.entity_id
_entity_poly.type
_entity_poly.pdbx_seq_one_letter_code
_entity_poly.pdbx_strand_id
1 'polypeptide(L)'
;MADPLSIASGIVALVTFALTSSVNLYTTIRNFQSQDKKARALKTELSDITTVLESLLETVNNNPDINFEALKAPLHRCGNACNEYGELICRFTRRSTASRSSVRDWVTQKYLQGDITDFKDMLAGYKSTINIALANANIRVAAITPRVLEDYKDMISDTTQDLKEHLQRLDEKIQLLSHSDQSNTEWQAMIEEKMSTQQGLEICAQLSKRIEELEPVPEENYQFSERPSAHKYVKSGLDAAKGSIHKLVTQLRNHEEDIDNRMQVMASTHPISKDAVAELERLRATKASIHQCIQVISDAGDTRAVERHNVFEDITLADDAYNFTISTIGDLVTARRINLTGRSRNIGGQISDESYQRTIDRFSEQAIQNSQEVTKIHDQSASMPSFGNRHGPGLRLSSLVENSKTSNTNL
;
A
#
# COMPACT_ATOMS: atom_id res chain seq x y z
N MET A 1 28.05 28.54 -13.62
CA MET A 1 28.20 28.64 -12.16
C MET A 1 26.80 28.76 -11.59
N ALA A 2 26.28 27.67 -11.03
CA ALA A 2 25.03 27.58 -10.29
C ALA A 2 25.33 26.73 -9.04
N ASP A 3 24.78 27.12 -7.91
CA ASP A 3 25.23 26.75 -6.55
C ASP A 3 25.29 25.23 -6.28
N PRO A 4 26.32 24.72 -5.54
CA PRO A 4 26.41 23.32 -5.17
C PRO A 4 25.61 22.90 -3.91
N LEU A 5 24.74 23.76 -3.34
CA LEU A 5 24.16 23.49 -2.00
C LEU A 5 22.74 24.02 -1.74
N SER A 6 21.86 24.17 -2.75
CA SER A 6 20.47 24.57 -2.44
C SER A 6 19.58 23.39 -2.04
N ILE A 7 19.88 22.80 -0.87
CA ILE A 7 18.96 21.97 -0.08
C ILE A 7 17.77 22.83 0.45
N ALA A 8 17.78 24.13 0.17
CA ALA A 8 16.67 25.06 0.42
C ALA A 8 15.50 24.96 -0.58
N SER A 9 15.59 24.08 -1.58
CA SER A 9 14.48 23.77 -2.48
C SER A 9 13.38 23.00 -1.73
N GLY A 10 12.16 23.53 -1.71
CA GLY A 10 11.00 22.82 -1.19
C GLY A 10 10.73 21.51 -1.96
N ILE A 11 10.00 20.58 -1.33
CA ILE A 11 9.74 19.25 -1.90
C ILE A 11 9.15 19.32 -3.32
N VAL A 12 8.21 20.25 -3.58
CA VAL A 12 7.59 20.48 -4.89
C VAL A 12 8.63 20.73 -5.98
N ALA A 13 9.64 21.55 -5.70
CA ALA A 13 10.68 21.88 -6.65
C ALA A 13 11.61 20.68 -6.92
N LEU A 14 11.88 19.84 -5.91
CA LEU A 14 12.65 18.61 -6.10
C LEU A 14 11.89 17.55 -6.90
N VAL A 15 10.59 17.37 -6.64
CA VAL A 15 9.74 16.47 -7.45
C VAL A 15 9.70 16.95 -8.90
N THR A 16 9.49 18.25 -9.11
CA THR A 16 9.47 18.87 -10.45
C THR A 16 10.81 18.70 -11.16
N PHE A 17 11.92 18.86 -10.45
CA PHE A 17 13.26 18.65 -10.97
C PHE A 17 13.48 17.18 -11.39
N ALA A 18 13.21 16.23 -10.50
CA ALA A 18 13.34 14.81 -10.80
C ALA A 18 12.46 14.38 -11.98
N LEU A 19 11.22 14.88 -12.04
CA LEU A 19 10.28 14.63 -13.12
C LEU A 19 10.81 15.15 -14.46
N THR A 20 11.22 16.41 -14.48
CA THR A 20 11.75 17.05 -15.71
C THR A 20 13.00 16.33 -16.21
N SER A 21 13.93 16.00 -15.32
CA SER A 21 15.16 15.27 -15.67
C SER A 21 14.87 13.87 -16.21
N SER A 22 13.92 13.15 -15.60
CA SER A 22 13.49 11.80 -16.04
C SER A 22 12.84 11.85 -17.44
N VAL A 23 11.96 12.83 -17.68
CA VAL A 23 11.31 13.04 -18.99
C VAL A 23 12.33 13.40 -20.07
N ASN A 24 13.31 14.25 -19.75
CA ASN A 24 14.38 14.61 -20.66
C ASN A 24 15.23 13.40 -21.04
N LEU A 25 15.59 12.57 -20.07
CA LEU A 25 16.34 11.34 -20.32
C LEU A 25 15.53 10.34 -21.15
N TYR A 26 14.25 10.13 -20.81
CA TYR A 26 13.34 9.31 -21.59
C TYR A 26 13.27 9.78 -23.05
N THR A 27 13.13 11.08 -23.28
CA THR A 27 13.05 11.67 -24.63
C THR A 27 14.36 11.49 -25.39
N THR A 28 15.49 11.68 -24.71
CA THR A 28 16.82 11.45 -25.28
C THR A 28 16.96 10.00 -25.74
N ILE A 29 16.58 9.04 -24.89
CA ILE A 29 16.68 7.60 -25.20
C ILE A 29 15.66 7.17 -26.25
N ARG A 30 14.44 7.71 -26.22
CA ARG A 30 13.35 7.40 -27.15
C ARG A 30 13.74 7.62 -28.61
N ASN A 31 14.58 8.62 -28.87
CA ASN A 31 15.04 8.95 -30.21
C ASN A 31 16.01 7.91 -30.79
N PHE A 32 16.57 7.02 -29.98
CA PHE A 32 17.37 5.90 -30.45
C PHE A 32 16.47 4.73 -30.85
N GLN A 33 16.45 4.37 -32.14
CA GLN A 33 15.85 3.13 -32.62
C GLN A 33 16.68 1.93 -32.13
N SER A 34 16.47 1.54 -30.87
CA SER A 34 17.24 0.50 -30.21
C SER A 34 16.52 -0.86 -30.26
N GLN A 35 17.12 -1.84 -30.95
CA GLN A 35 16.73 -3.25 -30.84
C GLN A 35 17.26 -3.91 -29.55
N ASP A 36 17.97 -3.17 -28.69
CA ASP A 36 18.56 -3.68 -27.46
C ASP A 36 17.51 -3.87 -26.35
N LYS A 37 17.55 -5.04 -25.68
CA LYS A 37 16.60 -5.39 -24.61
C LYS A 37 16.81 -4.53 -23.36
N LYS A 38 18.05 -4.22 -23.00
CA LYS A 38 18.38 -3.41 -21.81
C LYS A 38 17.94 -1.96 -21.98
N ALA A 39 18.16 -1.39 -23.18
CA ALA A 39 17.68 -0.05 -23.50
C ALA A 39 16.14 0.06 -23.48
N ARG A 40 15.41 -0.98 -23.95
CA ARG A 40 13.95 -1.02 -23.82
C ARG A 40 13.51 -1.11 -22.36
N ALA A 41 14.16 -1.93 -21.55
CA ALA A 41 13.87 -2.05 -20.13
C ALA A 41 14.10 -0.71 -19.39
N LEU A 42 15.20 -0.01 -19.67
CA LEU A 42 15.46 1.32 -19.13
C LEU A 42 14.37 2.34 -19.55
N LYS A 43 13.92 2.27 -20.80
CA LYS A 43 12.83 3.15 -21.28
C LYS A 43 11.51 2.88 -20.55
N THR A 44 11.17 1.62 -20.29
CA THR A 44 10.01 1.26 -19.47
C THR A 44 10.17 1.82 -18.06
N GLU A 45 11.32 1.60 -17.43
CA GLU A 45 11.57 2.08 -16.07
C GLU A 45 11.50 3.62 -15.97
N LEU A 46 12.02 4.34 -16.97
CA LEU A 46 11.90 5.81 -17.05
C LEU A 46 10.45 6.29 -17.22
N SER A 47 9.61 5.51 -17.90
CA SER A 47 8.17 5.79 -18.00
C SER A 47 7.47 5.59 -16.66
N ASP A 48 7.81 4.49 -15.97
CA ASP A 48 7.22 4.15 -14.68
C ASP A 48 7.58 5.17 -13.61
N ILE A 49 8.86 5.56 -13.50
CA ILE A 49 9.30 6.57 -12.53
C ILE A 49 8.69 7.95 -12.83
N THR A 50 8.50 8.31 -14.10
CA THR A 50 7.79 9.55 -14.50
C THR A 50 6.36 9.54 -13.96
N THR A 51 5.65 8.42 -14.13
CA THR A 51 4.26 8.26 -13.65
C THR A 51 4.17 8.37 -12.12
N VAL A 52 5.13 7.78 -11.41
CA VAL A 52 5.20 7.83 -9.94
C VAL A 52 5.54 9.25 -9.45
N LEU A 53 6.42 9.97 -10.15
CA LEU A 53 6.76 11.36 -9.84
C LEU A 53 5.59 12.32 -10.09
N GLU A 54 4.79 12.09 -11.14
CA GLU A 54 3.54 12.84 -11.39
C GLU A 54 2.54 12.61 -10.24
N SER A 55 2.36 11.35 -9.82
CA SER A 55 1.49 10.99 -8.70
C SER A 55 1.95 11.63 -7.38
N LEU A 56 3.27 11.68 -7.14
CA LEU A 56 3.85 12.37 -5.99
C LEU A 56 3.60 13.88 -6.06
N LEU A 57 3.79 14.50 -7.23
CA LEU A 57 3.54 15.93 -7.39
C LEU A 57 2.09 16.29 -7.09
N GLU A 58 1.14 15.50 -7.61
CA GLU A 58 -0.28 15.67 -7.31
C GLU A 58 -0.57 15.51 -5.80
N THR A 59 -0.01 14.46 -5.17
CA THR A 59 -0.22 14.19 -3.75
C THR A 59 0.31 15.30 -2.85
N VAL A 60 1.51 15.82 -3.15
CA VAL A 60 2.13 16.94 -2.43
C VAL A 60 1.30 18.22 -2.57
N ASN A 61 0.76 18.49 -3.76
CA ASN A 61 -0.06 19.69 -3.99
C ASN A 61 -1.43 19.60 -3.30
N ASN A 62 -2.02 18.41 -3.26
CA ASN A 62 -3.35 18.19 -2.68
C ASN A 62 -3.32 18.01 -1.15
N ASN A 63 -2.18 17.66 -0.56
CA ASN A 63 -2.05 17.34 0.87
C ASN A 63 -0.85 18.08 1.51
N PRO A 64 -0.94 19.41 1.73
CA PRO A 64 0.19 20.22 2.23
C PRO A 64 0.63 19.86 3.65
N ASP A 65 -0.23 19.19 4.43
CA ASP A 65 0.05 18.79 5.82
C ASP A 65 0.89 17.50 5.91
N ILE A 66 1.06 16.77 4.80
CA ILE A 66 1.86 15.53 4.78
C ILE A 66 3.33 15.87 4.60
N ASN A 67 4.15 15.40 5.54
CA ASN A 67 5.58 15.59 5.50
C ASN A 67 6.27 14.58 4.56
N PHE A 68 6.90 15.11 3.50
CA PHE A 68 7.71 14.35 2.53
C PHE A 68 9.21 14.68 2.60
N GLU A 69 9.70 15.28 3.70
CA GLU A 69 11.08 15.73 3.85
C GLU A 69 12.12 14.61 3.65
N ALA A 70 11.79 13.38 4.03
CA ALA A 70 12.66 12.22 3.82
C ALA A 70 12.92 11.89 2.34
N LEU A 71 12.09 12.38 1.42
CA LEU A 71 12.30 12.21 -0.03
C LEU A 71 13.25 13.23 -0.62
N LYS A 72 13.73 14.23 0.13
CA LYS A 72 14.58 15.29 -0.44
C LYS A 72 15.85 14.74 -1.09
N ALA A 73 16.63 13.89 -0.42
CA ALA A 73 17.82 13.33 -1.05
C ALA A 73 17.48 12.35 -2.18
N PRO A 74 16.52 11.41 -2.04
CA PRO A 74 16.07 10.57 -3.14
C PRO A 74 15.67 11.32 -4.40
N LEU A 75 14.87 12.38 -4.28
CA LEU A 75 14.41 13.16 -5.44
C LEU A 75 15.54 13.96 -6.07
N HIS A 76 16.35 14.63 -5.25
CA HIS A 76 17.50 15.38 -5.73
C HIS A 76 18.46 14.46 -6.49
N ARG A 77 18.79 13.32 -5.89
CA ARG A 77 19.71 12.34 -6.45
C ARG A 77 19.14 11.69 -7.71
N CYS A 78 17.86 11.34 -7.73
CA CYS A 78 17.17 10.85 -8.93
C CYS A 78 17.28 11.83 -10.10
N GLY A 79 17.02 13.12 -9.85
CA GLY A 79 17.12 14.16 -10.87
C GLY A 79 18.56 14.34 -11.39
N ASN A 80 19.54 14.34 -10.50
CA ASN A 80 20.97 14.41 -10.87
C ASN A 80 21.39 13.18 -11.67
N ALA A 81 21.04 11.98 -11.22
CA ALA A 81 21.35 10.73 -11.90
C ALA A 81 20.79 10.72 -13.34
N CYS A 82 19.54 11.16 -13.53
CA CYS A 82 18.95 11.28 -14.85
C CYS A 82 19.68 12.29 -15.75
N ASN A 83 20.06 13.45 -15.22
CA ASN A 83 20.79 14.48 -15.97
C ASN A 83 22.21 14.02 -16.33
N GLU A 84 22.96 13.49 -15.37
CA GLU A 84 24.32 12.99 -15.57
C GLU A 84 24.36 11.85 -16.60
N TYR A 85 23.41 10.91 -16.51
CA TYR A 85 23.30 9.83 -17.48
C TYR A 85 22.89 10.35 -18.87
N GLY A 86 22.00 11.34 -18.94
CA GLY A 86 21.63 12.03 -20.17
C GLY A 86 22.81 12.76 -20.83
N GLU A 87 23.63 13.45 -20.04
CA GLU A 87 24.87 14.07 -20.51
C GLU A 87 25.87 13.04 -21.03
N LEU A 88 26.02 11.91 -20.32
CA LEU A 88 26.88 10.81 -20.72
C LEU A 88 26.48 10.35 -22.13
N ILE A 89 25.19 10.07 -22.35
CA ILE A 89 24.65 9.70 -23.67
C ILE A 89 24.94 10.77 -24.73
N CYS A 90 24.69 12.06 -24.43
CA CYS A 90 24.88 13.15 -25.38
C CYS A 90 26.35 13.34 -25.81
N ARG A 91 27.31 13.05 -24.92
CA ARG A 91 28.74 13.12 -25.27
C ARG A 91 29.12 12.08 -26.32
N PHE A 92 28.47 10.91 -26.35
CA PHE A 92 28.72 9.88 -27.35
C PHE A 92 28.05 10.19 -28.68
N THR A 93 26.83 10.72 -28.68
CA THR A 93 26.13 11.06 -29.92
C THR A 93 26.79 12.20 -30.69
N ARG A 94 27.40 13.17 -30.00
CA ARG A 94 28.15 14.28 -30.63
C ARG A 94 29.46 13.86 -31.32
N ARG A 95 30.08 12.76 -30.91
CA ARG A 95 31.38 12.30 -31.45
C ARG A 95 31.25 11.35 -32.65
N SER A 96 30.04 10.89 -32.96
CA SER A 96 29.80 9.94 -34.05
C SER A 96 29.42 10.67 -35.34
N THR A 97 30.25 10.57 -36.38
CA THR A 97 29.91 11.00 -37.74
C THR A 97 28.73 10.20 -38.31
N ALA A 98 28.04 10.79 -39.28
CA ALA A 98 26.69 10.44 -39.76
C ALA A 98 26.47 9.03 -40.36
N SER A 99 27.40 8.08 -40.23
CA SER A 99 27.22 6.71 -40.72
C SER A 99 27.44 5.65 -39.63
N ARG A 100 26.33 5.30 -38.96
CA ARG A 100 26.00 3.97 -38.44
C ARG A 100 26.77 3.33 -37.26
N SER A 101 27.61 4.03 -36.50
CA SER A 101 28.24 3.45 -35.29
C SER A 101 27.79 4.01 -33.92
N SER A 102 26.95 5.05 -33.87
CA SER A 102 26.70 5.83 -32.62
C SER A 102 25.83 5.16 -31.54
N VAL A 103 24.87 4.31 -31.94
CA VAL A 103 23.76 3.89 -31.05
C VAL A 103 24.12 2.72 -30.14
N ARG A 104 25.13 1.92 -30.50
CA ARG A 104 25.49 0.71 -29.74
C ARG A 104 26.50 1.01 -28.62
N ASP A 105 27.29 2.07 -28.76
CA ASP A 105 28.42 2.37 -27.86
C ASP A 105 28.01 2.99 -26.51
N TRP A 106 26.82 3.60 -26.42
CA TRP A 106 26.35 4.17 -25.16
C TRP A 106 25.81 3.11 -24.19
N VAL A 107 25.24 2.01 -24.71
CA VAL A 107 24.68 0.91 -23.90
C VAL A 107 25.76 0.18 -23.11
N THR A 108 27.00 0.20 -23.58
CA THR A 108 28.17 -0.38 -22.90
C THR A 108 28.82 0.58 -21.90
N GLN A 109 28.31 1.80 -21.74
CA GLN A 109 28.92 2.78 -20.86
C GLN A 109 28.63 2.49 -19.40
N LYS A 110 29.63 2.84 -18.59
CA LYS A 110 29.53 2.74 -17.15
C LYS A 110 29.09 4.05 -16.55
N TYR A 111 28.15 3.99 -15.62
CA TYR A 111 27.74 5.07 -14.75
C TYR A 111 27.88 4.60 -13.31
N LEU A 112 28.61 5.34 -12.47
CA LEU A 112 28.97 4.91 -11.12
C LEU A 112 29.50 3.47 -11.11
N GLN A 113 30.44 3.22 -12.03
CA GLN A 113 31.04 1.91 -12.31
C GLN A 113 30.08 0.77 -12.70
N GLY A 114 28.79 1.02 -12.84
CA GLY A 114 27.76 0.05 -13.24
C GLY A 114 27.31 0.19 -14.69
N ASP A 115 26.76 -0.86 -15.28
CA ASP A 115 26.22 -0.85 -16.65
C ASP A 115 24.79 -0.26 -16.70
N ILE A 116 24.17 -0.28 -17.89
CA ILE A 116 22.79 0.19 -18.08
C ILE A 116 21.76 -0.52 -17.18
N THR A 117 22.02 -1.78 -16.81
CA THR A 117 21.17 -2.57 -15.92
C THR A 117 21.25 -2.02 -14.51
N ASP A 118 22.46 -1.73 -14.03
CA ASP A 118 22.68 -1.11 -12.71
C ASP A 118 22.01 0.27 -12.61
N PHE A 119 22.08 1.07 -13.68
CA PHE A 119 21.38 2.36 -13.71
C PHE A 119 19.85 2.20 -13.70
N LYS A 120 19.32 1.21 -14.44
CA LYS A 120 17.89 0.88 -14.42
C LYS A 120 17.46 0.39 -13.03
N ASP A 121 18.26 -0.44 -12.37
CA ASP A 121 17.96 -0.94 -11.01
C ASP A 121 18.01 0.20 -9.98
N MET A 122 18.91 1.17 -10.14
CA MET A 122 18.95 2.41 -9.35
C MET A 122 17.66 3.23 -9.49
N LEU A 123 17.15 3.40 -10.72
CA LEU A 123 15.86 4.07 -10.95
C LEU A 123 14.70 3.30 -10.32
N ALA A 124 14.71 1.96 -10.40
CA ALA A 124 13.72 1.12 -9.74
C ALA A 124 13.73 1.33 -8.22
N GLY A 125 14.92 1.47 -7.61
CA GLY A 125 15.08 1.81 -6.19
C GLY A 125 14.45 3.14 -5.80
N TYR A 126 14.66 4.21 -6.61
CA TYR A 126 13.97 5.48 -6.38
C TYR A 126 12.46 5.36 -6.54
N LYS A 127 11.99 4.67 -7.59
CA LYS A 127 10.57 4.45 -7.86
C LYS A 127 9.89 3.77 -6.68
N SER A 128 10.46 2.68 -6.18
CA SER A 128 9.93 1.96 -5.02
C SER A 128 9.96 2.82 -3.75
N THR A 129 11.03 3.58 -3.52
CA THR A 129 11.12 4.53 -2.40
C THR A 129 10.00 5.58 -2.45
N ILE A 130 9.72 6.15 -3.63
CA ILE A 130 8.64 7.12 -3.80
C ILE A 130 7.27 6.46 -3.61
N ASN A 131 7.05 5.26 -4.13
CA ASN A 131 5.81 4.51 -3.94
C ASN A 131 5.54 4.20 -2.47
N ILE A 132 6.56 3.86 -1.69
CA ILE A 132 6.41 3.65 -0.23
C ILE A 132 6.05 4.97 0.47
N ALA A 133 6.66 6.09 0.08
CA ALA A 133 6.28 7.40 0.62
C ALA A 133 4.83 7.78 0.26
N LEU A 134 4.40 7.48 -0.97
CA LEU A 134 3.00 7.63 -1.39
C LEU A 134 2.06 6.71 -0.60
N ALA A 135 2.44 5.46 -0.36
CA ALA A 135 1.68 4.54 0.48
C ALA A 135 1.52 5.11 1.90
N ASN A 136 2.59 5.62 2.51
CA ASN A 136 2.56 6.29 3.81
C ASN A 136 1.65 7.51 3.84
N ALA A 137 1.61 8.29 2.75
CA ALA A 137 0.68 9.41 2.60
C ALA A 137 -0.77 8.92 2.50
N ASN A 138 -1.02 7.90 1.68
CA ASN A 138 -2.35 7.30 1.49
C ASN A 138 -2.92 6.74 2.80
N ILE A 139 -2.09 6.13 3.64
CA ILE A 139 -2.47 5.66 4.98
C ILE A 139 -3.06 6.78 5.84
N ARG A 140 -2.56 8.01 5.70
CA ARG A 140 -3.00 9.14 6.52
C ARG A 140 -4.30 9.75 6.04
N VAL A 141 -4.62 9.63 4.75
CA VAL A 141 -5.72 10.36 4.10
C VAL A 141 -6.91 9.46 3.78
N ALA A 142 -6.69 8.16 3.60
CA ALA A 142 -7.71 7.22 3.16
C ALA A 142 -7.83 6.01 4.08
N ALA A 143 -9.04 5.46 4.18
CA ALA A 143 -9.26 4.16 4.81
C ALA A 143 -8.66 3.05 3.94
N ILE A 144 -7.72 2.29 4.52
CA ILE A 144 -7.01 1.21 3.82
C ILE A 144 -7.68 -0.13 4.10
N THR A 145 -7.88 -0.91 3.05
CA THR A 145 -8.32 -2.30 3.18
C THR A 145 -7.15 -3.19 3.63
N PRO A 146 -7.38 -4.24 4.44
CA PRO A 146 -6.32 -5.16 4.87
C PRO A 146 -5.47 -5.74 3.73
N ARG A 147 -6.08 -6.03 2.58
CA ARG A 147 -5.36 -6.47 1.37
C ARG A 147 -4.29 -5.48 0.92
N VAL A 148 -4.64 -4.20 0.85
CA VAL A 148 -3.70 -3.13 0.47
C VAL A 148 -2.62 -2.95 1.54
N LEU A 149 -2.95 -3.22 2.81
CA LEU A 149 -1.97 -3.21 3.90
C LEU A 149 -0.94 -4.34 3.73
N GLU A 150 -1.39 -5.53 3.34
CA GLU A 150 -0.48 -6.66 3.03
C GLU A 150 0.37 -6.37 1.78
N ASP A 151 -0.24 -5.83 0.72
CA ASP A 151 0.48 -5.38 -0.48
C ASP A 151 1.57 -4.34 -0.12
N TYR A 152 1.34 -3.49 0.89
CA TYR A 152 2.35 -2.56 1.40
C TYR A 152 3.45 -3.26 2.20
N LYS A 153 3.15 -4.28 2.99
CA LYS A 153 4.17 -5.06 3.71
C LYS A 153 5.10 -5.77 2.74
N ASP A 154 4.56 -6.39 1.70
CA ASP A 154 5.34 -7.05 0.65
C ASP A 154 6.24 -6.02 -0.06
N MET A 155 5.67 -4.88 -0.46
CA MET A 155 6.43 -3.79 -1.09
C MET A 155 7.56 -3.26 -0.21
N ILE A 156 7.33 -3.11 1.11
CA ILE A 156 8.36 -2.68 2.07
C ILE A 156 9.45 -3.73 2.19
N SER A 157 9.08 -5.01 2.29
CA SER A 157 10.03 -6.12 2.41
C SER A 157 10.97 -6.18 1.20
N ASP A 158 10.40 -6.20 0.00
CA ASP A 158 11.14 -6.29 -1.25
C ASP A 158 12.05 -5.06 -1.45
N THR A 159 11.49 -3.86 -1.26
CA THR A 159 12.27 -2.61 -1.41
C THR A 159 13.38 -2.52 -0.37
N THR A 160 13.15 -2.96 0.86
CA THR A 160 14.17 -2.96 1.91
C THR A 160 15.33 -3.88 1.55
N GLN A 161 15.03 -5.05 1.00
CA GLN A 161 16.06 -5.99 0.55
C GLN A 161 16.86 -5.41 -0.62
N ASP A 162 16.19 -4.90 -1.66
CA ASP A 162 16.82 -4.31 -2.84
C ASP A 162 17.74 -3.13 -2.47
N LEU A 163 17.27 -2.23 -1.59
CA LEU A 163 18.06 -1.08 -1.13
C LEU A 163 19.27 -1.50 -0.28
N LYS A 164 19.16 -2.54 0.54
CA LYS A 164 20.30 -3.07 1.32
C LYS A 164 21.38 -3.66 0.40
N GLU A 165 20.97 -4.42 -0.60
CA GLU A 165 21.90 -4.98 -1.58
C GLU A 165 22.58 -3.87 -2.40
N HIS A 166 21.82 -2.86 -2.82
CA HIS A 166 22.37 -1.69 -3.51
C HIS A 166 23.37 -0.92 -2.64
N LEU A 167 23.04 -0.70 -1.36
CA LEU A 167 23.92 -0.05 -0.40
C LEU A 167 25.25 -0.80 -0.22
N GLN A 168 25.20 -2.13 -0.12
CA GLN A 168 26.40 -2.96 -0.02
C GLN A 168 27.28 -2.83 -1.29
N ARG A 169 26.67 -2.92 -2.48
CA ARG A 169 27.40 -2.74 -3.75
C ARG A 169 28.03 -1.34 -3.86
N LEU A 170 27.33 -0.31 -3.39
CA LEU A 170 27.87 1.06 -3.35
C LEU A 170 29.05 1.16 -2.38
N ASP A 171 28.96 0.57 -1.19
CA ASP A 171 30.03 0.60 -0.21
C ASP A 171 31.30 -0.09 -0.73
N GLU A 172 31.16 -1.21 -1.44
CA GLU A 172 32.28 -1.88 -2.11
C GLU A 172 32.93 -0.97 -3.18
N LYS A 173 32.12 -0.31 -4.02
CA LYS A 173 32.61 0.62 -5.06
C LYS A 173 33.31 1.85 -4.46
N ILE A 174 32.74 2.42 -3.40
CA ILE A 174 33.30 3.55 -2.65
C ILE A 174 34.64 3.13 -2.02
N GLN A 175 34.75 1.95 -1.41
CA GLN A 175 36.04 1.52 -0.84
C GLN A 175 37.13 1.36 -1.92
N LEU A 176 36.79 0.82 -3.08
CA LEU A 176 37.73 0.68 -4.20
C LEU A 176 38.20 2.04 -4.74
N LEU A 177 37.30 3.02 -4.81
CA LEU A 177 37.59 4.36 -5.31
C LEU A 177 38.44 5.20 -4.35
N SER A 178 38.29 4.99 -3.03
CA SER A 178 39.04 5.71 -2.01
C SER A 178 40.56 5.54 -2.12
N HIS A 179 41.01 4.54 -2.89
CA HIS A 179 42.42 4.25 -3.17
C HIS A 179 42.90 4.73 -4.55
N SER A 180 42.05 5.43 -5.31
CA SER A 180 42.35 5.93 -6.65
C SER A 180 42.19 7.45 -6.74
N ASP A 181 43.06 8.13 -7.50
CA ASP A 181 42.95 9.58 -7.80
C ASP A 181 41.75 9.90 -8.74
N GLN A 182 40.72 9.04 -8.80
CA GLN A 182 39.59 9.20 -9.71
C GLN A 182 38.75 10.43 -9.36
N SER A 183 38.20 11.04 -10.41
CA SER A 183 37.52 12.33 -10.43
C SER A 183 36.64 12.59 -9.20
N ASN A 184 36.94 13.68 -8.48
CA ASN A 184 36.19 14.19 -7.32
C ASN A 184 34.65 14.20 -7.53
N THR A 185 34.21 14.32 -8.78
CA THR A 185 32.79 14.30 -9.17
C THR A 185 32.11 12.94 -9.10
N GLU A 186 32.77 11.85 -9.49
CA GLU A 186 32.15 10.49 -9.47
C GLU A 186 32.06 9.98 -8.03
N TRP A 187 33.10 10.24 -7.23
CA TRP A 187 33.09 10.00 -5.79
C TRP A 187 31.90 10.69 -5.11
N GLN A 188 31.73 11.99 -5.38
CA GLN A 188 30.65 12.79 -4.80
C GLN A 188 29.27 12.21 -5.17
N ALA A 189 29.06 11.83 -6.43
CA ALA A 189 27.81 11.22 -6.88
C ALA A 189 27.54 9.86 -6.19
N MET A 190 28.56 9.06 -5.89
CA MET A 190 28.40 7.83 -5.10
C MET A 190 28.04 8.10 -3.64
N ILE A 191 28.60 9.14 -3.03
CA ILE A 191 28.26 9.54 -1.66
C ILE A 191 26.81 10.06 -1.57
N GLU A 192 26.38 10.84 -2.56
CA GLU A 192 24.98 11.27 -2.69
C GLU A 192 24.04 10.09 -2.91
N GLU A 193 24.43 9.12 -3.73
CA GLU A 193 23.68 7.88 -3.96
C GLU A 193 23.53 7.06 -2.68
N LYS A 194 24.61 6.94 -1.90
CA LYS A 194 24.60 6.28 -0.59
C LYS A 194 23.62 6.96 0.37
N MET A 195 23.69 8.30 0.49
CA MET A 195 22.75 9.06 1.34
C MET A 195 21.30 8.88 0.89
N SER A 196 21.04 8.93 -0.42
CA SER A 196 19.72 8.67 -0.99
C SER A 196 19.19 7.28 -0.62
N THR A 197 20.02 6.26 -0.77
CA THR A 197 19.67 4.86 -0.45
C THR A 197 19.36 4.68 1.03
N GLN A 198 20.15 5.31 1.91
CA GLN A 198 19.90 5.31 3.35
C GLN A 198 18.59 6.00 3.72
N GLN A 199 18.24 7.12 3.07
CA GLN A 199 16.94 7.77 3.25
C GLN A 199 15.78 6.89 2.73
N GLY A 200 15.97 6.14 1.65
CA GLY A 200 15.00 5.15 1.20
C GLY A 200 14.70 4.07 2.24
N LEU A 201 15.74 3.56 2.92
CA LEU A 201 15.58 2.60 4.02
C LEU A 201 14.85 3.20 5.23
N GLU A 202 15.12 4.47 5.55
CA GLU A 202 14.39 5.20 6.59
C GLU A 202 12.90 5.35 6.25
N ILE A 203 12.56 5.65 4.99
CA ILE A 203 11.16 5.72 4.52
C ILE A 203 10.48 4.35 4.65
N CYS A 204 11.16 3.26 4.32
CA CYS A 204 10.66 1.89 4.51
C CYS A 204 10.35 1.62 5.98
N ALA A 205 11.27 1.98 6.89
CA ALA A 205 11.09 1.81 8.32
C ALA A 205 9.92 2.64 8.87
N GLN A 206 9.75 3.88 8.37
CA GLN A 206 8.63 4.74 8.76
C GLN A 206 7.28 4.15 8.38
N LEU A 207 7.13 3.63 7.16
CA LEU A 207 5.88 2.97 6.77
C LEU A 207 5.65 1.68 7.56
N SER A 208 6.69 0.86 7.76
CA SER A 208 6.58 -0.38 8.57
C SER A 208 6.05 -0.07 9.96
N LYS A 209 6.65 0.91 10.65
CA LYS A 209 6.21 1.34 11.99
C LYS A 209 4.75 1.82 11.97
N ARG A 210 4.34 2.55 10.93
CA ARG A 210 2.94 3.01 10.81
C ARG A 210 1.97 1.85 10.60
N ILE A 211 2.35 0.85 9.82
CA ILE A 211 1.54 -0.35 9.64
C ILE A 211 1.41 -1.10 10.96
N GLU A 212 2.50 -1.24 11.74
CA GLU A 212 2.47 -1.85 13.08
C GLU A 212 1.57 -1.08 14.06
N GLU A 213 1.56 0.26 14.01
CA GLU A 213 0.65 1.09 14.82
C GLU A 213 -0.83 0.94 14.43
N LEU A 214 -1.11 0.60 13.15
CA LEU A 214 -2.46 0.41 12.63
C LEU A 214 -2.96 -1.02 12.75
N GLU A 215 -2.06 -2.00 12.90
CA GLU A 215 -2.45 -3.33 13.29
C GLU A 215 -3.14 -3.24 14.65
N PRO A 216 -4.37 -3.77 14.79
CA PRO A 216 -5.07 -3.71 16.06
C PRO A 216 -4.25 -4.45 17.11
N VAL A 217 -3.53 -3.69 17.94
CA VAL A 217 -3.29 -4.07 19.33
C VAL A 217 -4.69 -4.09 19.91
N PRO A 218 -5.22 -5.25 20.33
CA PRO A 218 -6.48 -5.25 21.04
C PRO A 218 -6.20 -4.51 22.35
N GLU A 219 -6.52 -3.22 22.41
CA GLU A 219 -6.69 -2.54 23.70
C GLU A 219 -7.94 -3.14 24.33
N GLU A 220 -7.76 -4.32 24.94
CA GLU A 220 -8.72 -4.85 25.88
C GLU A 220 -8.82 -3.85 27.03
N ASN A 221 -10.04 -3.38 27.31
CA ASN A 221 -10.37 -2.70 28.56
C ASN A 221 -9.63 -3.40 29.72
N TYR A 222 -8.94 -2.64 30.58
CA TYR A 222 -8.11 -3.16 31.69
C TYR A 222 -8.78 -4.26 32.54
N GLN A 223 -10.11 -4.31 32.56
CA GLN A 223 -10.92 -5.34 33.24
C GLN A 223 -10.91 -6.73 32.58
N PHE A 224 -10.43 -6.86 31.33
CA PHE A 224 -10.42 -8.10 30.56
C PHE A 224 -9.03 -8.63 30.20
N SER A 225 -7.96 -7.83 30.42
CA SER A 225 -6.56 -8.17 30.12
C SER A 225 -6.07 -9.49 30.76
N GLU A 226 -6.60 -9.83 31.94
CA GLU A 226 -6.25 -11.06 32.65
C GLU A 226 -7.07 -12.29 32.23
N ARG A 227 -8.13 -12.14 31.42
CA ARG A 227 -8.96 -13.29 31.03
C ARG A 227 -8.29 -14.09 29.90
N PRO A 228 -8.10 -15.40 30.06
CA PRO A 228 -7.68 -16.26 28.96
C PRO A 228 -8.80 -16.31 27.91
N SER A 229 -8.60 -15.68 26.76
CA SER A 229 -9.49 -15.82 25.61
C SER A 229 -8.92 -16.83 24.61
N ALA A 230 -9.80 -17.56 23.92
CA ALA A 230 -9.37 -18.46 22.85
C ALA A 230 -8.54 -17.70 21.79
N HIS A 231 -8.89 -16.43 21.54
CA HIS A 231 -8.12 -15.55 20.67
C HIS A 231 -6.69 -15.29 21.18
N LYS A 232 -6.49 -15.07 22.48
CA LYS A 232 -5.15 -14.86 23.08
C LYS A 232 -4.27 -16.09 22.95
N TYR A 233 -4.83 -17.28 23.20
CA TYR A 233 -4.10 -18.54 23.02
C TYR A 233 -3.78 -18.84 21.56
N VAL A 234 -4.72 -18.59 20.65
CA VAL A 234 -4.52 -18.78 19.22
C VAL A 234 -3.49 -17.78 18.69
N LYS A 235 -3.58 -16.49 19.05
CA LYS A 235 -2.61 -15.46 18.65
C LYS A 235 -1.22 -15.74 19.21
N SER A 236 -1.09 -16.02 20.51
CA SER A 236 0.20 -16.34 21.11
C SER A 236 0.81 -17.62 20.53
N GLY A 237 -0.04 -18.62 20.25
CA GLY A 237 0.37 -19.86 19.59
C GLY A 237 0.82 -19.62 18.15
N LEU A 238 0.12 -18.74 17.42
CA LEU A 238 0.45 -18.35 16.06
C LEU A 238 1.73 -17.51 16.00
N ASP A 239 1.93 -16.57 16.93
CA ASP A 239 3.15 -15.77 17.02
C ASP A 239 4.36 -16.65 17.36
N ALA A 240 4.20 -17.60 18.30
CA ALA A 240 5.23 -18.59 18.61
C ALA A 240 5.51 -19.52 17.42
N ALA A 241 4.47 -19.93 16.68
CA ALA A 241 4.61 -20.71 15.46
C ALA A 241 5.30 -19.91 14.35
N LYS A 242 4.93 -18.64 14.15
CA LYS A 242 5.54 -17.71 13.19
C LYS A 242 7.03 -17.53 13.48
N GLY A 243 7.39 -17.27 14.73
CA GLY A 243 8.79 -17.16 15.15
C GLY A 243 9.57 -18.47 14.94
N SER A 244 8.95 -19.61 15.21
CA SER A 244 9.55 -20.95 14.99
C SER A 244 9.75 -21.24 13.50
N ILE A 245 8.77 -20.91 12.66
CA ILE A 245 8.82 -21.05 11.21
C ILE A 245 9.89 -20.13 10.63
N HIS A 246 9.93 -18.87 11.04
CA HIS A 246 10.95 -17.92 10.57
C HIS A 246 12.36 -18.40 10.91
N LYS A 247 12.56 -18.91 12.13
CA LYS A 247 13.83 -19.52 12.54
C LYS A 247 14.18 -20.74 11.67
N LEU A 248 13.20 -21.61 11.38
CA LEU A 248 13.40 -22.77 10.52
C LEU A 248 13.76 -22.38 9.08
N VAL A 249 13.07 -21.40 8.50
CA VAL A 249 13.36 -20.89 7.15
C VAL A 249 14.77 -20.31 7.07
N THR A 250 15.18 -19.52 8.06
CA THR A 250 16.56 -18.99 8.12
C THR A 250 17.59 -20.12 8.22
N GLN A 251 17.33 -21.14 9.02
CA GLN A 251 18.21 -22.32 9.10
C GLN A 251 18.29 -23.08 7.78
N LEU A 252 17.17 -23.26 7.09
CA LEU A 252 17.11 -23.93 5.80
C LEU A 252 17.85 -23.14 4.71
N ARG A 253 17.70 -21.81 4.66
CA ARG A 253 18.45 -20.95 3.72
C ARG A 253 19.95 -20.97 3.97
N ASN A 254 20.37 -20.87 5.23
CA ASN A 254 21.78 -21.00 5.58
C ASN A 254 22.34 -22.37 5.19
N HIS A 255 21.52 -23.42 5.29
CA HIS A 255 21.93 -24.76 4.88
C HIS A 255 21.99 -24.92 3.35
N GLU A 256 21.08 -24.29 2.61
CA GLU A 256 21.13 -24.23 1.14
C GLU A 256 22.41 -23.54 0.66
N GLU A 257 22.80 -22.43 1.30
CA GLU A 257 24.04 -21.70 1.00
C GLU A 257 25.30 -22.53 1.32
N ASP A 258 25.32 -23.26 2.45
CA ASP A 258 26.41 -24.20 2.77
C ASP A 258 26.54 -25.32 1.72
N ILE A 259 25.42 -25.87 1.26
CA ILE A 259 25.41 -26.89 0.21
C ILE A 259 25.94 -26.33 -1.12
N ASP A 260 25.55 -25.12 -1.49
CA ASP A 260 26.05 -24.46 -2.71
C ASP A 260 27.55 -24.21 -2.65
N ASN A 261 28.05 -23.71 -1.51
CA ASN A 261 29.47 -23.53 -1.28
C ASN A 261 30.25 -24.86 -1.38
N ARG A 262 29.73 -25.94 -0.78
CA ARG A 262 30.33 -27.28 -0.86
C ARG A 262 30.33 -27.83 -2.28
N MET A 263 29.24 -27.65 -3.03
CA MET A 263 29.16 -28.04 -4.43
C MET A 263 30.16 -27.28 -5.31
N GLN A 264 30.39 -25.98 -5.04
CA GLN A 264 31.35 -25.15 -5.77
C GLN A 264 32.81 -25.54 -5.49
N VAL A 265 33.14 -25.87 -4.23
CA VAL A 265 34.48 -26.38 -3.85
C VAL A 265 34.74 -27.74 -4.51
N MET A 266 33.74 -28.63 -4.52
CA MET A 266 33.85 -29.93 -5.19
C MET A 266 34.02 -29.80 -6.71
N ALA A 267 33.32 -28.86 -7.35
CA ALA A 267 33.46 -28.60 -8.79
C ALA A 267 34.86 -28.10 -9.18
N SER A 268 35.57 -27.46 -8.25
CA SER A 268 36.90 -26.87 -8.47
C SER A 268 38.05 -27.88 -8.27
N THR A 269 37.78 -29.08 -7.76
CA THR A 269 38.81 -30.08 -7.42
C THR A 269 38.86 -31.19 -8.49
N HIS A 270 39.99 -31.34 -9.19
CA HIS A 270 40.25 -32.46 -10.13
C HIS A 270 41.37 -33.37 -9.59
N PRO A 271 41.31 -34.71 -9.73
CA PRO A 271 40.33 -35.53 -10.47
C PRO A 271 39.15 -36.01 -9.60
N ILE A 272 37.96 -36.07 -10.21
CA ILE A 272 36.69 -36.45 -9.55
C ILE A 272 36.66 -37.98 -9.35
N SER A 273 36.68 -38.44 -8.10
CA SER A 273 36.48 -39.85 -7.76
C SER A 273 35.02 -40.27 -7.95
N LYS A 274 34.73 -41.57 -8.11
CA LYS A 274 33.35 -42.08 -8.19
C LYS A 274 32.51 -41.72 -6.95
N ASP A 275 33.14 -41.65 -5.78
CA ASP A 275 32.48 -41.24 -4.53
C ASP A 275 32.09 -39.75 -4.55
N ALA A 276 32.89 -38.89 -5.19
CA ALA A 276 32.59 -37.47 -5.32
C ALA A 276 31.38 -37.20 -6.22
N VAL A 277 31.13 -38.05 -7.24
CA VAL A 277 29.94 -37.96 -8.09
C VAL A 277 28.67 -38.33 -7.31
N ALA A 278 28.72 -39.43 -6.54
CA ALA A 278 27.59 -39.87 -5.71
C ALA A 278 27.26 -38.85 -4.60
N GLU A 279 28.28 -38.25 -3.98
CA GLU A 279 28.07 -37.20 -2.97
C GLU A 279 27.47 -35.94 -3.58
N LEU A 280 27.84 -35.59 -4.82
CA LEU A 280 27.29 -34.43 -5.51
C LEU A 280 25.83 -34.63 -5.94
N GLU A 281 25.45 -35.84 -6.35
CA GLU A 281 24.04 -36.21 -6.56
C GLU A 281 23.23 -36.13 -5.26
N ARG A 282 23.81 -36.58 -4.14
CA ARG A 282 23.17 -36.47 -2.81
C ARG A 282 22.95 -35.01 -2.41
N LEU A 283 23.96 -34.14 -2.60
CA LEU A 283 23.85 -32.72 -2.30
C LEU A 283 22.78 -32.02 -3.16
N ARG A 284 22.68 -32.35 -4.46
CA ARG A 284 21.60 -31.84 -5.33
C ARG A 284 20.21 -32.28 -4.87
N ALA A 285 20.05 -33.54 -4.47
CA ALA A 285 18.78 -34.04 -3.95
C ALA A 285 18.39 -33.36 -2.64
N THR A 286 19.36 -33.14 -1.74
CA THR A 286 19.14 -32.40 -0.49
C THR A 286 18.73 -30.95 -0.76
N LYS A 287 19.40 -30.26 -1.69
CA LYS A 287 19.04 -28.90 -2.11
C LYS A 287 17.60 -28.83 -2.63
N ALA A 288 17.21 -29.74 -3.52
CA ALA A 288 15.84 -29.78 -4.05
C ALA A 288 14.80 -29.99 -2.94
N SER A 289 15.10 -30.85 -1.97
CA SER A 289 14.23 -31.09 -0.81
C SER A 289 14.08 -29.86 0.09
N ILE A 290 15.20 -29.16 0.37
CA ILE A 290 15.18 -27.91 1.15
C ILE A 290 14.34 -26.84 0.45
N HIS A 291 14.52 -26.69 -0.86
CA HIS A 291 13.76 -25.73 -1.67
C HIS A 291 12.26 -26.03 -1.63
N GLN A 292 11.90 -27.31 -1.72
CA GLN A 292 10.51 -27.75 -1.60
C GLN A 292 9.93 -27.49 -0.20
N CYS A 293 10.72 -27.69 0.87
CA CYS A 293 10.30 -27.36 2.24
C CYS A 293 10.04 -25.86 2.42
N ILE A 294 10.91 -25.01 1.87
CA ILE A 294 10.72 -23.55 1.89
C ILE A 294 9.44 -23.19 1.12
N GLN A 295 9.24 -23.79 -0.06
CA GLN A 295 8.06 -23.52 -0.88
C GLN A 295 6.75 -23.95 -0.22
N VAL A 296 6.70 -25.11 0.44
CA VAL A 296 5.52 -25.54 1.21
C VAL A 296 5.21 -24.59 2.36
N ILE A 297 6.24 -24.04 3.02
CA ILE A 297 6.07 -23.05 4.09
C ILE A 297 5.55 -21.72 3.52
N SER A 298 6.05 -21.29 2.36
CA SER A 298 5.55 -20.11 1.64
C SER A 298 4.10 -20.29 1.19
N ASP A 299 3.76 -21.41 0.55
CA ASP A 299 2.39 -21.73 0.12
C ASP A 299 1.41 -21.79 1.30
N ALA A 300 1.88 -22.24 2.47
CA ALA A 300 1.10 -22.24 3.72
C ALA A 300 0.90 -20.84 4.32
N GLY A 301 1.82 -19.90 4.06
CA GLY A 301 1.61 -18.47 4.32
C GLY A 301 0.57 -17.85 3.37
N ASP A 302 0.56 -18.32 2.11
CA ASP A 302 -0.35 -17.86 1.05
C ASP A 302 -1.76 -18.48 1.10
N THR A 303 -1.97 -19.53 1.92
CA THR A 303 -3.32 -19.94 2.31
C THR A 303 -3.94 -18.85 3.17
N ARG A 304 -4.41 -17.81 2.47
CA ARG A 304 -5.26 -16.73 2.93
C ARG A 304 -6.08 -17.20 4.11
N ALA A 305 -5.83 -16.59 5.27
CA ALA A 305 -6.90 -16.40 6.23
C ALA A 305 -8.10 -15.92 5.39
N VAL A 306 -9.16 -16.72 5.33
CA VAL A 306 -10.42 -16.27 4.76
C VAL A 306 -10.87 -15.16 5.72
N GLU A 307 -10.40 -13.94 5.46
CA GLU A 307 -10.70 -12.77 6.24
C GLU A 307 -12.22 -12.63 6.23
N ARG A 308 -12.82 -12.80 7.40
CA ARG A 308 -14.23 -12.56 7.61
C ARG A 308 -14.44 -11.06 7.50
N HIS A 309 -14.86 -10.61 6.31
CA HIS A 309 -15.22 -9.23 6.05
C HIS A 309 -16.73 -9.19 5.82
N ASN A 310 -17.40 -8.33 6.58
CA ASN A 310 -18.85 -8.13 6.44
C ASN A 310 -19.06 -6.85 5.64
N VAL A 311 -19.59 -6.99 4.43
CA VAL A 311 -19.83 -5.87 3.51
C VAL A 311 -21.33 -5.62 3.42
N PHE A 312 -21.71 -4.37 3.70
CA PHE A 312 -23.08 -3.89 3.64
C PHE A 312 -23.15 -2.70 2.70
N GLU A 313 -23.82 -2.85 1.56
CA GLU A 313 -23.91 -1.78 0.57
C GLU A 313 -25.36 -1.49 0.15
N ASP A 314 -25.59 -0.28 -0.36
CA ASP A 314 -26.85 0.15 -0.96
C ASP A 314 -28.06 0.11 -0.01
N ILE A 315 -27.83 0.49 1.24
CA ILE A 315 -28.88 0.56 2.26
C ILE A 315 -29.63 1.88 2.12
N THR A 316 -30.92 1.83 1.80
CA THR A 316 -31.78 3.02 1.75
C THR A 316 -32.87 2.94 2.79
N LEU A 317 -32.94 3.94 3.66
CA LEU A 317 -33.86 4.02 4.78
C LEU A 317 -34.89 5.12 4.54
N ALA A 318 -36.16 4.73 4.61
CA ALA A 318 -37.30 5.64 4.59
C ALA A 318 -37.38 6.44 5.91
N ASP A 319 -38.22 7.48 5.93
CA ASP A 319 -38.43 8.29 7.13
C ASP A 319 -38.84 7.42 8.33
N ASP A 320 -38.36 7.79 9.52
CA ASP A 320 -38.56 7.06 10.79
C ASP A 320 -38.06 5.60 10.85
N ALA A 321 -37.16 5.18 9.94
CA ALA A 321 -36.59 3.83 9.97
C ALA A 321 -35.30 3.68 10.79
N TYR A 322 -35.10 2.50 11.40
CA TYR A 322 -33.88 2.14 12.11
C TYR A 322 -33.17 0.96 11.42
N ASN A 323 -31.85 1.06 11.25
CA ASN A 323 -31.04 -0.04 10.73
C ASN A 323 -29.84 -0.33 11.63
N PHE A 324 -29.66 -1.61 11.97
CA PHE A 324 -28.56 -2.10 12.78
C PHE A 324 -27.67 -3.03 11.94
N THR A 325 -26.39 -2.68 11.80
CA THR A 325 -25.43 -3.37 10.95
C THR A 325 -24.17 -3.67 11.75
N ILE A 326 -24.20 -4.76 12.51
CA ILE A 326 -23.31 -4.95 13.65
C ILE A 326 -22.55 -6.28 13.52
N SER A 327 -21.25 -6.27 13.83
CA SER A 327 -20.49 -7.47 14.14
C SER A 327 -20.13 -7.52 15.62
N THR A 328 -20.46 -8.63 16.28
CA THR A 328 -20.08 -8.90 17.69
C THR A 328 -18.80 -9.72 17.82
N ILE A 329 -18.32 -10.27 16.71
CA ILE A 329 -17.11 -11.08 16.63
C ILE A 329 -16.14 -10.27 15.81
N GLY A 330 -15.21 -9.53 16.44
CA GLY A 330 -13.87 -9.13 15.97
C GLY A 330 -13.57 -8.68 14.52
N ASP A 331 -14.56 -8.66 13.63
CA ASP A 331 -14.39 -8.77 12.19
C ASP A 331 -14.54 -7.38 11.55
N LEU A 332 -13.83 -7.17 10.44
CA LEU A 332 -13.91 -5.91 9.71
C LEU A 332 -15.30 -5.74 9.09
N VAL A 333 -16.01 -4.68 9.49
CA VAL A 333 -17.31 -4.29 8.94
C VAL A 333 -17.11 -3.11 7.98
N THR A 334 -17.46 -3.30 6.71
CA THR A 334 -17.46 -2.23 5.71
C THR A 334 -18.90 -1.90 5.33
N ALA A 335 -19.30 -0.65 5.50
CA ALA A 335 -20.61 -0.16 5.06
C ALA A 335 -20.44 0.99 4.06
N ARG A 336 -21.08 0.91 2.89
CA ARG A 336 -20.98 1.93 1.83
C ARG A 336 -22.35 2.23 1.22
N ARG A 337 -22.51 3.44 0.67
CA ARG A 337 -23.75 3.88 -0.02
C ARG A 337 -25.00 3.72 0.85
N ILE A 338 -24.95 4.30 2.06
CA ILE A 338 -26.10 4.35 2.98
C ILE A 338 -26.85 5.66 2.77
N ASN A 339 -28.11 5.57 2.33
CA ASN A 339 -28.99 6.70 2.08
C ASN A 339 -30.04 6.78 3.20
N LEU A 340 -29.99 7.83 4.00
CA LEU A 340 -30.92 8.10 5.11
C LEU A 340 -31.89 9.21 4.70
N THR A 341 -33.17 9.03 5.00
CA THR A 341 -34.19 10.08 4.82
C THR A 341 -34.93 10.38 6.13
N GLY A 342 -35.36 11.62 6.30
CA GLY A 342 -36.12 12.07 7.48
C GLY A 342 -35.42 11.83 8.82
N ARG A 343 -36.09 11.20 9.80
CA ARG A 343 -35.51 10.89 11.13
C ARG A 343 -34.88 9.50 11.22
N SER A 344 -34.58 8.86 10.08
CA SER A 344 -33.97 7.53 10.08
C SER A 344 -32.59 7.51 10.72
N ARG A 345 -32.22 6.37 11.31
CA ARG A 345 -30.95 6.17 11.99
C ARG A 345 -30.31 4.86 11.55
N ASN A 346 -29.04 4.91 11.15
CA ASN A 346 -28.23 3.73 10.96
C ASN A 346 -27.16 3.64 12.06
N ILE A 347 -27.05 2.45 12.66
CA ILE A 347 -26.04 2.12 13.65
C ILE A 347 -25.29 0.91 13.11
N GLY A 348 -23.97 1.01 12.98
CA GLY A 348 -23.19 -0.12 12.53
C GLY A 348 -21.73 -0.06 12.93
N GLY A 349 -21.04 -1.17 12.73
CA GLY A 349 -19.65 -1.38 13.12
C GLY A 349 -19.48 -2.56 14.07
N GLN A 350 -18.35 -2.56 14.78
CA GLN A 350 -18.04 -3.58 15.77
C GLN A 350 -18.54 -3.15 17.15
N ILE A 351 -19.37 -3.99 17.77
CA ILE A 351 -19.90 -3.71 19.12
C ILE A 351 -19.84 -4.99 19.95
N SER A 352 -19.62 -4.88 21.27
CA SER A 352 -19.74 -6.06 22.13
C SER A 352 -21.20 -6.50 22.27
N ASP A 353 -21.43 -7.78 22.50
CA ASP A 353 -22.80 -8.31 22.77
C ASP A 353 -23.49 -7.53 23.90
N GLU A 354 -22.77 -7.23 24.99
CA GLU A 354 -23.30 -6.42 26.10
C GLU A 354 -23.74 -5.01 25.67
N SER A 355 -22.92 -4.33 24.84
CA SER A 355 -23.25 -3.00 24.35
C SER A 355 -24.37 -3.03 23.31
N TYR A 356 -24.45 -4.10 22.51
CA TYR A 356 -25.57 -4.36 21.60
C TYR A 356 -26.88 -4.50 22.37
N GLN A 357 -26.93 -5.40 23.36
CA GLN A 357 -28.11 -5.60 24.20
C GLN A 357 -28.56 -4.29 24.86
N ARG A 358 -27.64 -3.55 25.50
CA ARG A 358 -27.93 -2.23 26.10
C ARG A 358 -28.49 -1.22 25.10
N THR A 359 -27.96 -1.23 23.87
CA THR A 359 -28.41 -0.31 22.82
C THR A 359 -29.84 -0.66 22.42
N ILE A 360 -30.11 -1.95 22.14
CA ILE A 360 -31.44 -2.42 21.78
C ILE A 360 -32.46 -2.17 22.90
N ASP A 361 -32.08 -2.38 24.16
CA ASP A 361 -32.94 -2.14 25.32
C ASP A 361 -33.33 -0.67 25.42
N ARG A 362 -32.37 0.26 25.32
CA ARG A 362 -32.66 1.70 25.36
C ARG A 362 -33.51 2.18 24.18
N PHE A 363 -33.28 1.65 22.98
CA PHE A 363 -34.13 1.98 21.83
C PHE A 363 -35.55 1.46 22.01
N SER A 364 -35.70 0.27 22.59
CA SER A 364 -37.00 -0.32 22.89
C SER A 364 -37.76 0.52 23.93
N GLU A 365 -37.09 0.96 25.00
CA GLU A 365 -37.66 1.87 26.00
C GLU A 365 -38.10 3.21 25.41
N GLN A 366 -37.27 3.79 24.54
CA GLN A 366 -37.57 5.07 23.90
C GLN A 366 -38.72 4.97 22.88
N ALA A 367 -38.85 3.85 22.16
CA ALA A 367 -39.98 3.58 21.28
C ALA A 367 -41.30 3.44 22.06
N ILE A 368 -41.24 2.83 23.26
CA ILE A 368 -42.40 2.70 24.16
C ILE A 368 -42.80 4.06 24.73
N GLN A 369 -41.85 4.91 25.14
CA GLN A 369 -42.12 6.25 25.64
C GLN A 369 -42.74 7.17 24.57
N ASN A 370 -42.19 7.16 23.36
CA ASN A 370 -42.74 7.93 22.22
C ASN A 370 -44.18 7.47 21.89
N SER A 371 -44.46 6.17 21.98
CA SER A 371 -45.82 5.64 21.77
C SER A 371 -46.79 6.13 22.86
N GLN A 372 -46.36 6.18 24.12
CA GLN A 372 -47.15 6.67 25.25
C GLN A 372 -47.40 8.18 25.24
N GLU A 373 -46.46 9.00 24.75
CA GLU A 373 -46.68 10.44 24.54
C GLU A 373 -47.71 10.70 23.44
N VAL A 374 -47.66 9.94 22.33
CA VAL A 374 -48.67 10.02 21.27
C VAL A 374 -50.06 9.62 21.78
N THR A 375 -50.14 8.61 22.67
CA THR A 375 -51.43 8.22 23.28
C THR A 375 -51.93 9.28 24.27
N LYS A 376 -51.05 9.92 25.05
CA LYS A 376 -51.42 11.02 25.96
C LYS A 376 -51.90 12.28 25.20
N ILE A 377 -51.34 12.59 24.04
CA ILE A 377 -51.81 13.68 23.17
C ILE A 377 -53.19 13.33 22.59
N HIS A 378 -53.43 12.06 22.25
CA HIS A 378 -54.75 11.60 21.78
C HIS A 378 -55.82 11.65 22.90
N ASP A 379 -55.50 11.19 24.11
CA ASP A 379 -56.43 11.23 25.26
C ASP A 379 -56.67 12.67 25.78
N GLN A 380 -55.69 13.57 25.69
CA GLN A 380 -55.90 14.99 25.97
C GLN A 380 -56.77 15.67 24.89
N SER A 381 -56.78 15.18 23.65
CA SER A 381 -57.69 15.66 22.59
C SER A 381 -59.13 15.17 22.76
N ALA A 382 -59.36 14.07 23.49
CA ALA A 382 -60.70 13.58 23.86
C ALA A 382 -61.35 14.39 25.00
N SER A 383 -60.56 15.22 25.69
CA SER A 383 -60.98 16.12 26.76
C SER A 383 -60.81 17.59 26.34
N MET A 384 -61.59 18.04 25.34
CA MET A 384 -61.78 19.48 25.10
C MET A 384 -63.25 19.88 25.20
N PRO A 385 -63.55 21.07 25.78
CA PRO A 385 -64.91 21.58 25.94
C PRO A 385 -65.52 21.92 24.57
N SER A 386 -66.85 21.91 24.52
CA SER A 386 -67.69 22.13 23.33
C SER A 386 -67.10 23.14 22.33
N PHE A 387 -67.06 22.75 21.06
CA PHE A 387 -66.66 23.58 19.93
C PHE A 387 -67.50 24.87 19.84
N GLY A 388 -67.01 25.94 20.47
CA GLY A 388 -67.50 27.29 20.29
C GLY A 388 -66.85 27.95 19.08
N ASN A 389 -67.61 28.06 17.99
CA ASN A 389 -67.50 29.09 16.93
C ASN A 389 -66.08 29.56 16.53
N ARG A 390 -65.26 28.67 15.93
CA ARG A 390 -64.01 29.06 15.25
C ARG A 390 -63.94 28.73 13.76
N HIS A 391 -65.08 28.51 13.11
CA HIS A 391 -65.16 28.45 11.65
C HIS A 391 -66.14 29.52 11.16
N GLY A 392 -65.64 30.43 10.30
CA GLY A 392 -66.50 31.30 9.50
C GLY A 392 -67.48 30.47 8.64
N PRO A 393 -68.53 31.08 8.07
CA PRO A 393 -69.64 30.34 7.48
C PRO A 393 -69.17 29.50 6.29
N GLY A 394 -68.95 28.21 6.54
CA GLY A 394 -68.62 27.23 5.52
C GLY A 394 -69.83 26.93 4.65
N LEU A 395 -69.63 26.96 3.33
CA LEU A 395 -70.65 26.68 2.33
C LEU A 395 -70.97 25.17 2.32
N ARG A 396 -72.26 24.82 2.43
CA ARG A 396 -72.73 23.44 2.46
C ARG A 396 -72.75 22.85 1.05
N LEU A 397 -71.88 21.90 0.74
CA LEU A 397 -72.00 21.06 -0.45
C LEU A 397 -73.09 20.01 -0.18
N SER A 398 -74.20 20.09 -0.91
CA SER A 398 -75.30 19.15 -0.85
C SER A 398 -74.89 17.79 -1.43
N SER A 399 -74.89 16.75 -0.61
CA SER A 399 -74.87 15.35 -1.04
C SER A 399 -76.27 14.93 -1.49
N LEU A 400 -76.51 14.92 -2.79
CA LEU A 400 -77.54 14.05 -3.37
C LEU A 400 -76.90 12.68 -3.60
N VAL A 401 -77.03 11.82 -2.58
CA VAL A 401 -77.05 10.37 -2.79
C VAL A 401 -78.44 10.05 -3.30
N GLU A 402 -78.57 9.79 -4.60
CA GLU A 402 -79.75 9.12 -5.12
C GLU A 402 -79.70 7.64 -4.73
N ASN A 403 -80.76 7.24 -4.04
CA ASN A 403 -81.05 5.89 -3.59
C ASN A 403 -80.96 4.88 -4.74
N SER A 404 -80.16 3.82 -4.53
CA SER A 404 -80.35 2.55 -5.21
C SER A 404 -81.65 1.90 -4.72
N LYS A 405 -82.71 1.99 -5.52
CA LYS A 405 -83.79 1.00 -5.55
C LYS A 405 -83.75 0.25 -6.87
N THR A 406 -83.45 -1.03 -6.73
CA THR A 406 -83.79 -2.16 -7.61
C THR A 406 -84.92 -1.89 -8.61
N SER A 407 -84.69 -2.19 -9.90
CA SER A 407 -85.52 -3.08 -10.73
C SER A 407 -84.99 -3.22 -12.16
N ASN A 408 -84.65 -4.46 -12.50
CA ASN A 408 -85.00 -5.18 -13.72
C ASN A 408 -84.70 -4.64 -15.15
N THR A 409 -84.28 -5.64 -15.95
CA THR A 409 -84.64 -5.95 -17.34
C THR A 409 -83.84 -5.39 -18.51
N ASN A 410 -83.10 -6.33 -19.11
CA ASN A 410 -83.13 -6.76 -20.52
C ASN A 410 -82.23 -6.07 -21.56
N LEU A 411 -81.46 -6.98 -22.18
CA LEU A 411 -80.86 -7.03 -23.53
C LEU A 411 -79.61 -6.19 -23.80
#